data_AF-X0WMS8-F1
#
_entry.id   AF-X0WMS8-F1
#
_cell.length_a   1.000
_cell.length_b   1.000
_cell.length_c   1.000
_cell.angle_alpha   90.00
_cell.angle_beta   90.00
_cell.angle_gamma   90.00
#
_symmetry.space_group_name_H-M   'P 1'
#
loop_
_entity.id
_entity.type
_entity.pdbx_description
1 polymer ?
#
loop_
_entity_poly.entity_id
_entity_poly.type
_entity_poly.pdbx_seq_one_letter_code
_entity_poly.pdbx_strand_id
1 'polypeptide(L)'
;MGTADPDILKVWFHTQNLGAWRPQDINIVDRQGRGLWLEHKIGREVDVVAVPLQVPSDVKIYDMDLALADFDLMLYPSEAVSIIGFPEGLTSGGRLPIWKTGHIASDIDIDWDGKPAFLIDATTKSGMSGSPVIAKRVSIYQTSRGNVVGNAVRFLGIYSGREIGTPGIEVGFVWKPRVVSEILSGQ
;
A
#
# COMPACT_ATOMS: atom_id res chain seq x y z
N MET A 1 -25.51 3.94 2.46
CA MET A 1 -25.14 5.37 2.39
C MET A 1 -23.63 5.40 2.33
N GLY A 2 -23.04 5.77 1.19
CA GLY A 2 -21.60 5.84 1.06
C GLY A 2 -21.07 6.91 2.01
N THR A 3 -20.05 6.58 2.78
CA THR A 3 -19.24 7.57 3.51
C THR A 3 -18.74 8.60 2.50
N ALA A 4 -19.00 9.88 2.75
CA ALA A 4 -18.46 10.95 1.93
C ALA A 4 -16.93 10.85 1.92
N ASP A 5 -16.33 11.12 0.75
CA ASP A 5 -14.87 11.18 0.64
C ASP A 5 -14.34 12.21 1.63
N PRO A 6 -13.24 11.92 2.35
CA PRO A 6 -12.69 12.86 3.30
C PRO A 6 -12.19 14.12 2.59
N ASP A 7 -12.42 15.29 3.18
CA ASP A 7 -11.88 16.55 2.66
C ASP A 7 -10.42 16.79 3.09
N ILE A 8 -10.02 16.14 4.18
CA ILE A 8 -8.75 16.37 4.88
C ILE A 8 -8.07 15.05 5.20
N LEU A 9 -6.79 14.93 4.83
CA LEU A 9 -5.88 13.90 5.28
C LEU A 9 -5.04 14.42 6.46
N LYS A 10 -5.04 13.71 7.59
CA LYS A 10 -4.16 14.00 8.73
C LYS A 10 -2.91 13.14 8.66
N VAL A 11 -1.75 13.75 8.44
CA VAL A 11 -0.46 13.07 8.36
C VAL A 11 0.36 13.35 9.60
N TRP A 12 0.98 12.32 10.17
CA TRP A 12 1.95 12.47 11.26
C TRP A 12 3.36 12.37 10.69
N PHE A 13 4.09 13.47 10.68
CA PHE A 13 5.46 13.50 10.21
C PHE A 13 6.46 13.24 11.35
N HIS A 14 7.49 12.46 11.06
CA HIS A 14 8.64 12.32 11.94
C HIS A 14 9.41 13.63 12.01
N THR A 15 9.54 14.18 13.22
CA THR A 15 10.46 15.30 13.45
C THR A 15 11.91 14.80 13.43
N GLN A 16 12.88 15.71 13.51
CA GLN A 16 14.30 15.37 13.64
C GLN A 16 14.61 14.49 14.87
N ASN A 17 13.74 14.51 15.89
CA ASN A 17 13.90 13.73 17.12
C ASN A 17 13.15 12.40 17.02
N LEU A 18 13.85 11.28 17.31
CA LEU A 18 13.26 9.94 17.30
C LEU A 18 12.10 9.86 18.31
N GLY A 19 10.95 9.35 17.85
CA GLY A 19 9.74 9.22 18.67
C GLY A 19 8.89 10.49 18.80
N ALA A 20 9.32 11.62 18.23
CA ALA A 20 8.54 12.87 18.20
C ALA A 20 7.88 13.08 16.83
N TRP A 21 6.59 13.45 16.88
CA TRP A 21 5.70 13.50 15.73
C TRP A 21 4.96 14.83 15.66
N ARG A 22 4.83 15.36 14.45
CA ARG A 22 4.05 16.56 14.17
C ARG A 22 2.86 16.21 13.27
N PRO A 23 1.61 16.46 13.71
CA PRO A 23 0.46 16.31 12.82
C PRO A 23 0.42 17.48 11.83
N GLN A 24 -0.03 17.20 10.63
CA GLN A 24 -0.37 18.19 9.61
C GLN A 24 -1.64 17.75 8.90
N ASP A 25 -2.58 18.67 8.82
CA ASP A 25 -3.79 18.50 8.03
C ASP A 25 -3.50 18.94 6.59
N ILE A 26 -3.87 18.09 5.64
CA ILE A 26 -3.65 18.28 4.21
C ILE A 26 -5.02 18.26 3.55
N ASN A 27 -5.41 19.39 2.97
CA ASN A 27 -6.63 19.45 2.18
C ASN A 27 -6.44 18.61 0.93
N ILE A 28 -7.35 17.67 0.70
CA ILE A 28 -7.37 16.84 -0.51
C ILE A 28 -8.46 17.25 -1.48
N VAL A 29 -9.22 18.29 -1.13
CA VAL A 29 -10.17 18.98 -2.01
C VAL A 29 -9.86 20.48 -2.06
N ASP A 30 -10.14 21.12 -3.19
CA ASP A 30 -10.04 22.57 -3.33
C ASP A 30 -11.30 23.29 -2.79
N ARG A 31 -11.29 24.64 -2.84
CA ARG A 31 -12.42 25.46 -2.37
C ARG A 31 -13.73 25.25 -3.17
N GLN A 32 -13.66 24.61 -4.33
CA GLN A 32 -14.79 24.29 -5.19
C GLN A 32 -15.24 22.82 -5.02
N GLY A 33 -14.62 22.06 -4.11
CA GLY A 33 -14.90 20.65 -3.88
C GLY A 33 -14.28 19.70 -4.92
N ARG A 34 -13.29 20.16 -5.71
CA ARG A 34 -12.59 19.31 -6.66
C ARG A 34 -11.42 18.62 -5.98
N GLY A 35 -11.25 17.32 -6.24
CA GLY A 35 -10.13 16.55 -5.72
C GLY A 35 -8.78 17.09 -6.17
N LEU A 36 -7.81 17.12 -5.24
CA LEU A 36 -6.43 17.55 -5.45
C LEU A 36 -5.49 16.35 -5.68
N TRP A 37 -6.02 15.14 -5.74
CA TRP A 37 -5.28 13.92 -5.98
C TRP A 37 -5.18 13.60 -7.48
N LEU A 38 -4.21 12.76 -7.82
CA LEU A 38 -4.05 12.17 -9.14
C LEU A 38 -4.75 10.81 -9.15
N GLU A 39 -5.55 10.57 -10.18
CA GLU A 39 -6.25 9.31 -10.42
C GLU A 39 -5.62 8.55 -11.59
N HIS A 40 -5.88 7.24 -11.65
CA HIS A 40 -5.50 6.44 -12.80
C HIS A 40 -6.32 6.85 -14.04
N LYS A 41 -5.79 6.64 -15.26
CA LYS A 41 -6.48 7.02 -16.52
C LYS A 41 -7.83 6.32 -16.74
N ILE A 42 -8.03 5.16 -16.14
CA ILE A 42 -9.30 4.42 -16.16
C ILE A 42 -10.23 4.81 -14.99
N GLY A 43 -9.87 5.85 -14.25
CA GLY A 43 -10.67 6.46 -13.19
C GLY A 43 -10.99 5.50 -12.04
N ARG A 44 -12.25 5.54 -11.60
CA ARG A 44 -12.77 4.87 -10.39
C ARG A 44 -12.76 3.35 -10.41
N GLU A 45 -12.38 2.72 -11.52
CA GLU A 45 -12.16 1.27 -11.53
C GLU A 45 -10.90 0.88 -10.75
N VAL A 46 -9.97 1.83 -10.57
CA VAL A 46 -8.78 1.69 -9.74
C VAL A 46 -8.99 2.43 -8.43
N ASP A 47 -8.97 1.69 -7.33
CA ASP A 47 -9.10 2.24 -5.97
C ASP A 47 -7.72 2.62 -5.39
N VAL A 48 -7.01 3.48 -6.11
CA VAL A 48 -5.72 4.08 -5.72
C VAL A 48 -5.65 5.48 -6.29
N VAL A 49 -5.25 6.44 -5.44
CA VAL A 49 -4.99 7.82 -5.83
C VAL A 49 -3.64 8.27 -5.27
N ALA A 50 -2.97 9.20 -5.95
CA ALA A 50 -1.76 9.83 -5.43
C ALA A 50 -2.09 11.25 -4.92
N VAL A 51 -1.84 11.51 -3.64
CA VAL A 51 -2.06 12.83 -3.02
C VAL A 51 -0.73 13.58 -3.00
N PRO A 52 -0.61 14.73 -3.69
CA PRO A 52 0.59 15.57 -3.57
C PRO A 52 0.76 16.09 -2.14
N LEU A 53 1.92 15.87 -1.54
CA LEU A 53 2.21 16.29 -0.17
C LEU A 53 3.20 17.47 -0.16
N GLN A 54 2.84 18.54 0.55
CA GLN A 54 3.79 19.60 0.91
C GLN A 54 4.50 19.19 2.20
N VAL A 55 5.71 18.67 2.06
CA VAL A 55 6.50 18.19 3.19
C VAL A 55 7.18 19.37 3.89
N PRO A 56 7.00 19.54 5.21
CA PRO A 56 7.71 20.57 5.97
C PRO A 56 9.24 20.38 5.90
N SER A 57 10.00 21.47 5.97
CA SER A 57 11.47 21.41 5.93
C SER A 57 12.09 20.78 7.19
N ASP A 58 11.35 20.70 8.29
CA ASP A 58 11.79 20.22 9.59
C ASP A 58 11.50 18.74 9.85
N VAL A 59 11.00 18.00 8.85
CA VAL A 59 10.65 16.57 8.99
C VAL A 59 11.59 15.68 8.19
N LYS A 60 11.74 14.43 8.63
CA LYS A 60 12.43 13.38 7.86
C LYS A 60 11.41 12.47 7.20
N ILE A 61 11.61 12.21 5.92
CA ILE A 61 10.85 11.21 5.16
C ILE A 61 11.64 9.91 5.15
N TYR A 62 10.97 8.80 5.43
CA TYR A 62 11.45 7.46 5.18
C TYR A 62 10.47 6.82 4.21
N ASP A 63 10.73 7.01 2.92
CA ASP A 63 9.90 6.52 1.84
C ASP A 63 10.22 5.06 1.50
N MET A 64 9.26 4.41 0.85
CA MET A 64 9.46 3.11 0.23
C MET A 64 9.87 3.35 -1.21
N ASP A 65 11.09 2.93 -1.57
CA ASP A 65 11.56 3.02 -2.94
C ASP A 65 10.70 2.15 -3.86
N LEU A 66 10.07 2.76 -4.87
CA LEU A 66 9.24 2.05 -5.84
C LEU A 66 10.05 1.07 -6.69
N ALA A 67 11.37 1.25 -6.82
CA ALA A 67 12.26 0.29 -7.49
C ALA A 67 12.29 -1.08 -6.77
N LEU A 68 11.82 -1.17 -5.52
CA LEU A 68 11.62 -2.45 -4.84
C LEU A 68 10.58 -3.34 -5.57
N ALA A 69 9.74 -2.79 -6.45
CA ALA A 69 8.83 -3.60 -7.27
C ALA A 69 9.58 -4.50 -8.27
N ASP A 70 10.72 -4.02 -8.75
CA ASP A 70 11.55 -4.65 -9.79
C ASP A 70 12.57 -5.64 -9.20
N PHE A 71 12.61 -5.78 -7.87
CA PHE A 71 13.50 -6.72 -7.22
C PHE A 71 13.18 -8.16 -7.68
N ASP A 72 14.20 -8.88 -8.17
CA ASP A 72 14.09 -10.26 -8.62
C ASP A 72 13.90 -11.22 -7.44
N LEU A 73 12.65 -11.30 -6.98
CA LEU A 73 12.19 -12.25 -5.98
C LEU A 73 11.00 -13.01 -6.57
N MET A 74 11.21 -14.30 -6.80
CA MET A 74 10.16 -15.22 -7.22
C MET A 74 9.18 -15.42 -6.06
N LEU A 75 7.88 -15.37 -6.37
CA LEU A 75 6.80 -15.49 -5.41
C LEU A 75 5.74 -16.42 -5.96
N TYR A 76 5.26 -17.32 -5.11
CA TYR A 76 4.25 -18.30 -5.44
C TYR A 76 3.00 -18.14 -4.55
N PRO A 77 1.84 -18.67 -4.99
CA PRO A 77 0.68 -18.79 -4.12
C PRO A 77 1.02 -19.46 -2.80
N SER A 78 0.30 -19.09 -1.73
CA SER A 78 0.53 -19.50 -0.34
C SER A 78 1.79 -18.94 0.32
N GLU A 79 2.61 -18.15 -0.37
CA GLU A 79 3.75 -17.49 0.28
C GLU A 79 3.33 -16.28 1.12
N ALA A 80 4.05 -16.07 2.23
CA ALA A 80 3.77 -15.00 3.17
C ALA A 80 4.17 -13.60 2.65
N VAL A 81 3.31 -12.63 2.94
CA VAL A 81 3.47 -11.20 2.66
C VAL A 81 3.19 -10.36 3.92
N SER A 82 3.70 -9.14 3.95
CA SER A 82 3.45 -8.16 5.01
C SER A 82 2.60 -7.01 4.48
N ILE A 83 1.52 -6.70 5.18
CA ILE A 83 0.62 -5.57 4.93
C ILE A 83 0.86 -4.58 6.07
N ILE A 84 1.41 -3.41 5.74
CA ILE A 84 1.97 -2.49 6.75
C ILE A 84 1.05 -1.27 6.87
N GLY A 85 0.26 -1.20 7.93
CA GLY A 85 -0.85 -0.24 8.02
C GLY A 85 -1.28 0.12 9.44
N PHE A 86 -2.45 0.75 9.55
CA PHE A 86 -3.00 1.25 10.81
C PHE A 86 -4.40 0.64 11.06
N PRO A 87 -4.47 -0.63 11.47
CA PRO A 87 -5.75 -1.31 11.67
C PRO A 87 -6.58 -0.58 12.74
N GLU A 88 -7.75 -0.10 12.36
CA GLU A 88 -8.66 0.72 13.18
C GLU A 88 -7.99 1.98 13.76
N GLY A 89 -6.98 2.51 13.06
CA GLY A 89 -6.17 3.64 13.53
C GLY A 89 -5.18 3.27 14.65
N LEU A 90 -5.07 1.98 15.01
CA LEU A 90 -4.09 1.52 15.98
C LEU A 90 -2.67 1.68 15.43
N THR A 91 -1.78 2.04 16.34
CA THR A 91 -0.35 2.21 16.04
C THR A 91 0.46 1.28 16.93
N SER A 92 1.63 0.88 16.43
CA SER A 92 2.65 0.26 17.27
C SER A 92 3.43 1.33 18.05
N GLY A 93 4.53 0.93 18.69
CA GLY A 93 5.36 1.83 19.48
C GLY A 93 5.75 3.10 18.71
N GLY A 94 5.46 4.25 19.31
CA GLY A 94 5.80 5.55 18.73
C GLY A 94 5.07 5.85 17.43
N ARG A 95 3.77 5.55 17.30
CA ARG A 95 2.92 5.88 16.12
C ARG A 95 3.33 5.20 14.81
N LEU A 96 4.17 4.18 14.87
CA LEU A 96 4.56 3.39 13.69
C LEU A 96 3.41 2.47 13.24
N PRO A 97 3.38 2.06 11.96
CA PRO A 97 2.38 1.12 11.47
C PRO A 97 2.53 -0.25 12.14
N ILE A 98 1.46 -1.02 12.10
CA ILE A 98 1.41 -2.42 12.51
C ILE A 98 1.64 -3.28 11.27
N TRP A 99 2.54 -4.24 11.40
CA TRP A 99 2.84 -5.22 10.36
C TRP A 99 1.90 -6.41 10.52
N LYS A 100 0.97 -6.58 9.59
CA LYS A 100 0.10 -7.75 9.53
C LYS A 100 0.61 -8.73 8.48
N THR A 101 0.54 -10.01 8.79
CA THR A 101 0.91 -11.07 7.85
C THR A 101 -0.32 -11.54 7.09
N GLY A 102 -0.15 -11.81 5.80
CA GLY A 102 -1.09 -12.52 4.95
C GLY A 102 -0.35 -13.48 4.02
N HIS A 103 -1.07 -14.14 3.13
CA HIS A 103 -0.50 -15.01 2.11
C HIS A 103 -1.03 -14.65 0.73
N ILE A 104 -0.22 -14.88 -0.30
CA ILE A 104 -0.65 -14.75 -1.70
C ILE A 104 -1.76 -15.79 -1.96
N ALA A 105 -2.92 -15.35 -2.42
CA ALA A 105 -4.10 -16.19 -2.63
C ALA A 105 -4.45 -16.42 -4.11
N SER A 106 -3.67 -15.87 -5.04
CA SER A 106 -3.81 -16.07 -6.49
C SER A 106 -2.45 -16.08 -7.19
N ASP A 107 -2.42 -16.46 -8.46
CA ASP A 107 -1.23 -16.32 -9.30
C ASP A 107 -0.86 -14.82 -9.44
N ILE A 108 0.23 -14.40 -8.79
CA ILE A 108 0.62 -12.99 -8.67
C ILE A 108 0.99 -12.35 -10.02
N ASP A 109 1.47 -13.16 -10.96
CA ASP A 109 1.85 -12.71 -12.30
C ASP A 109 0.63 -12.46 -13.20
N ILE A 110 -0.55 -12.99 -12.85
CA ILE A 110 -1.78 -12.85 -13.63
C ILE A 110 -2.64 -11.73 -13.04
N ASP A 111 -3.29 -10.96 -13.91
CA ASP A 111 -4.22 -9.91 -13.52
C ASP A 111 -5.57 -10.51 -13.09
N TRP A 112 -6.01 -10.15 -11.90
CA TRP A 112 -7.30 -10.59 -11.39
C TRP A 112 -8.45 -9.82 -12.04
N ASP A 113 -9.36 -10.52 -12.70
CA ASP A 113 -10.57 -9.95 -13.32
C ASP A 113 -10.28 -8.81 -14.32
N GLY A 114 -9.20 -8.95 -15.09
CA GLY A 114 -8.76 -7.92 -16.04
C GLY A 114 -8.19 -6.65 -15.39
N LYS A 115 -8.10 -6.61 -14.07
CA LYS A 115 -7.57 -5.48 -13.30
C LYS A 115 -6.12 -5.75 -12.92
N PRO A 116 -5.26 -4.70 -12.87
CA PRO A 116 -3.88 -4.80 -12.42
C PRO A 116 -3.79 -5.08 -10.90
N ALA A 117 -4.32 -6.21 -10.45
CA ALA A 117 -4.41 -6.60 -9.06
C ALA A 117 -4.22 -8.12 -8.89
N PHE A 118 -3.92 -8.53 -7.67
CA PHE A 118 -3.89 -9.95 -7.26
C PHE A 118 -4.53 -10.11 -5.87
N LEU A 119 -4.84 -11.35 -5.49
CA LEU A 119 -5.54 -11.66 -4.25
C LEU A 119 -4.57 -12.08 -3.14
N ILE A 120 -4.93 -11.73 -1.90
CA ILE A 120 -4.27 -12.17 -0.69
C ILE A 120 -5.28 -12.71 0.31
N ASP A 121 -4.88 -13.73 1.07
CA ASP A 121 -5.59 -14.21 2.24
C ASP A 121 -5.00 -13.54 3.47
N ALA A 122 -5.79 -12.68 4.12
CA ALA A 122 -5.33 -11.93 5.28
C ALA A 122 -6.49 -11.44 6.14
N THR A 123 -6.40 -11.67 7.46
CA THR A 123 -7.30 -11.06 8.44
C THR A 123 -7.02 -9.55 8.59
N THR A 124 -7.55 -8.68 7.73
CA THR A 124 -7.40 -7.21 7.80
C THR A 124 -8.59 -6.53 8.52
N LYS A 125 -8.47 -5.23 8.80
CA LYS A 125 -9.49 -4.41 9.47
C LYS A 125 -9.65 -3.08 8.74
N SER A 126 -10.68 -2.31 9.08
CA SER A 126 -10.78 -0.90 8.64
C SER A 126 -9.46 -0.17 8.96
N GLY A 127 -9.08 0.82 8.16
CA GLY A 127 -7.78 1.51 8.31
C GLY A 127 -6.57 0.76 7.73
N MET A 128 -6.76 -0.46 7.19
CA MET A 128 -5.71 -1.13 6.40
C MET A 128 -5.72 -0.70 4.92
N SER A 129 -6.84 -0.22 4.38
CA SER A 129 -6.91 0.30 3.01
C SER A 129 -5.86 1.39 2.77
N GLY A 130 -5.16 1.33 1.63
CA GLY A 130 -4.01 2.16 1.29
C GLY A 130 -2.66 1.64 1.81
N SER A 131 -2.62 0.53 2.56
CA SER A 131 -1.36 0.01 3.10
C SER A 131 -0.48 -0.59 2.00
N PRO A 132 0.84 -0.34 2.02
CA PRO A 132 1.77 -1.07 1.16
C PRO A 132 1.84 -2.54 1.56
N VAL A 133 1.95 -3.39 0.54
CA VAL A 133 2.17 -4.83 0.67
C VAL A 133 3.57 -5.17 0.15
N ILE A 134 4.33 -5.90 0.95
CA ILE A 134 5.68 -6.34 0.60
C ILE A 134 5.84 -7.85 0.81
N ALA A 135 6.71 -8.46 0.00
CA ALA A 135 7.33 -9.74 0.35
C ALA A 135 8.70 -9.47 0.96
N LYS A 136 8.97 -10.09 2.12
CA LYS A 136 10.28 -10.06 2.78
C LYS A 136 10.80 -11.49 2.92
N ARG A 137 12.04 -11.74 2.52
CA ARG A 137 12.75 -13.00 2.76
C ARG A 137 14.06 -12.73 3.48
N VAL A 138 14.40 -13.63 4.40
CA VAL A 138 15.63 -13.58 5.21
C VAL A 138 16.31 -14.94 5.06
N SER A 139 17.63 -14.93 4.91
CA SER A 139 18.43 -16.13 4.60
C SER A 139 18.30 -16.55 3.14
N ILE A 140 17.58 -17.61 2.81
CA ILE A 140 17.56 -18.14 1.43
C ILE A 140 16.26 -17.69 0.73
N TYR A 141 16.40 -17.18 -0.50
CA TYR A 141 15.27 -16.86 -1.36
C TYR A 141 15.54 -17.21 -2.83
N GLN A 142 14.48 -17.37 -3.60
CA GLN A 142 14.55 -17.74 -5.01
C GLN A 142 14.45 -16.50 -5.91
N THR A 143 15.33 -16.45 -6.90
CA THR A 143 15.34 -15.47 -7.99
C THR A 143 15.11 -16.20 -9.32
N SER A 144 14.91 -15.46 -10.39
CA SER A 144 14.87 -16.01 -11.75
C SER A 144 16.13 -16.80 -12.13
N ARG A 145 17.26 -16.55 -11.44
CA ARG A 145 18.57 -17.18 -11.69
C ARG A 145 18.91 -18.31 -10.73
N GLY A 146 18.02 -18.63 -9.79
CA GLY A 146 18.22 -19.65 -8.75
C GLY A 146 18.23 -19.08 -7.34
N ASN A 147 18.74 -19.87 -6.39
CA ASN A 147 18.69 -19.54 -4.97
C ASN A 147 19.83 -18.60 -4.56
N VAL A 148 19.50 -17.57 -3.76
CA VAL A 148 20.43 -16.57 -3.25
C VAL A 148 20.36 -16.55 -1.72
N VAL A 149 21.52 -16.37 -1.07
CA VAL A 149 21.63 -16.14 0.37
C VAL A 149 21.69 -14.64 0.63
N GLY A 150 20.78 -14.10 1.43
CA GLY A 150 20.73 -12.69 1.80
C GLY A 150 19.39 -12.27 2.38
N ASN A 151 19.09 -10.98 2.26
CA ASN A 151 17.78 -10.42 2.56
C ASN A 151 17.18 -9.85 1.28
N ALA A 152 15.89 -10.08 1.09
CA ALA A 152 15.14 -9.57 -0.05
C ALA A 152 13.89 -8.85 0.44
N VAL A 153 13.59 -7.72 -0.19
CA VAL A 153 12.32 -7.02 -0.04
C VAL A 153 11.81 -6.69 -1.44
N ARG A 154 10.59 -7.10 -1.74
CA ARG A 154 9.89 -6.75 -2.98
C ARG A 154 8.59 -6.03 -2.65
N PHE A 155 8.38 -4.86 -3.24
CA PHE A 155 7.12 -4.14 -3.14
C PHE A 155 6.09 -4.77 -4.08
N LEU A 156 4.94 -5.16 -3.56
CA LEU A 156 3.91 -5.89 -4.30
C LEU A 156 2.71 -5.01 -4.66
N GLY A 157 2.56 -3.85 -4.03
CA GLY A 157 1.48 -2.93 -4.36
C GLY A 157 0.72 -2.39 -3.16
N ILE A 158 -0.47 -1.85 -3.43
CA ILE A 158 -1.32 -1.17 -2.46
C ILE A 158 -2.54 -2.01 -2.15
N TYR A 159 -2.74 -2.31 -0.87
CA TYR A 159 -3.93 -3.01 -0.38
C TYR A 159 -5.15 -2.08 -0.43
N SER A 160 -6.26 -2.52 -1.02
CA SER A 160 -7.50 -1.71 -1.13
C SER A 160 -8.60 -2.18 -0.18
N GLY A 161 -8.95 -3.47 -0.15
CA GLY A 161 -10.04 -3.93 0.70
C GLY A 161 -10.36 -5.42 0.58
N ARG A 162 -11.51 -5.82 1.15
CA ARG A 162 -11.98 -7.21 1.31
C ARG A 162 -13.32 -7.51 0.64
N GLU A 163 -13.94 -6.50 0.04
CA GLU A 163 -15.31 -6.61 -0.48
C GLU A 163 -15.33 -7.24 -1.88
N ILE A 164 -14.74 -8.43 -2.00
CA ILE A 164 -14.90 -9.26 -3.18
C ILE A 164 -16.14 -10.14 -2.95
N GLY A 165 -17.27 -9.67 -3.45
CA GLY A 165 -18.53 -10.42 -3.41
C GLY A 165 -19.19 -10.41 -2.04
N THR A 166 -19.10 -11.51 -1.29
CA THR A 166 -19.93 -11.75 -0.10
C THR A 166 -19.29 -11.17 1.17
N PRO A 167 -20.06 -10.46 2.03
CA PRO A 167 -19.58 -10.02 3.33
C PRO A 167 -19.02 -11.17 4.17
N GLY A 168 -17.86 -10.95 4.80
CA GLY A 168 -17.21 -11.94 5.67
C GLY A 168 -16.14 -12.81 4.99
N ILE A 169 -15.93 -12.66 3.68
CA ILE A 169 -14.78 -13.26 3.00
C ILE A 169 -13.50 -12.53 3.42
N GLU A 170 -12.50 -13.27 3.90
CA GLU A 170 -11.20 -12.72 4.37
C GLU A 170 -10.16 -12.57 3.26
N VAL A 171 -10.61 -12.59 2.00
CA VAL A 171 -9.77 -12.39 0.82
C VAL A 171 -9.74 -10.91 0.49
N GLY A 172 -8.54 -10.33 0.47
CA GLY A 172 -8.34 -8.99 -0.02
C GLY A 172 -7.67 -8.96 -1.38
N PHE A 173 -7.63 -7.78 -1.99
CA PHE A 173 -6.88 -7.56 -3.22
C PHE A 173 -5.88 -6.42 -3.07
N VAL A 174 -4.81 -6.55 -3.85
CA VAL A 174 -3.66 -5.65 -3.87
C VAL A 174 -3.48 -5.15 -5.30
N TRP A 175 -3.54 -3.83 -5.48
CA TRP A 175 -3.23 -3.18 -6.75
C TRP A 175 -1.73 -3.25 -7.01
N LYS A 176 -1.34 -3.86 -8.14
CA LYS A 176 0.05 -4.08 -8.52
C LYS A 176 0.83 -2.77 -8.62
N PRO A 177 2.16 -2.77 -8.44
CA PRO A 177 2.97 -1.54 -8.36
C PRO A 177 2.87 -0.65 -9.60
N ARG A 178 2.62 -1.25 -10.77
CA ARG A 178 2.42 -0.50 -12.02
C ARG A 178 1.28 0.51 -11.96
N VAL A 179 0.23 0.26 -11.16
CA VAL A 179 -0.86 1.22 -10.95
C VAL A 179 -0.33 2.54 -10.39
N VAL A 180 0.56 2.46 -9.39
CA VAL A 180 1.19 3.65 -8.79
C VAL A 180 2.03 4.37 -9.85
N SER A 181 2.79 3.62 -10.65
CA SER A 181 3.62 4.20 -11.72
C SER A 181 2.77 4.85 -12.81
N GLU A 182 1.64 4.25 -13.19
CA GLU A 182 0.69 4.75 -14.20
C GLU A 182 -0.02 6.02 -13.73
N ILE A 183 -0.35 6.13 -12.44
CA ILE A 183 -0.90 7.36 -11.83
C ILE A 183 0.14 8.49 -11.87
N LEU A 184 1.38 8.19 -11.48
CA LEU A 184 2.45 9.19 -11.40
C LEU A 184 2.98 9.64 -12.77
N SER A 185 3.00 8.73 -13.76
CA SER A 185 3.44 9.02 -15.13
C SER A 185 2.30 9.48 -16.04
N GLY A 186 1.05 9.32 -15.62
CA GLY A 186 -0.15 9.55 -16.42
C GLY A 186 -0.57 11.00 -16.61
N GLN A 187 0.27 11.97 -16.22
CA GLN A 187 0.10 13.38 -16.53
C GLN A 187 0.43 13.71 -17.98
#